data_AF-A0A0K9NGS3-F1
#
_entry.id   AF-A0A0K9NGS3-F1
#
_cell.length_a   1.000
_cell.length_b   1.000
_cell.length_c   1.000
_cell.angle_alpha   90.00
_cell.angle_beta   90.00
_cell.angle_gamma   90.00
#
_symmetry.space_group_name_H-M   'P 1'
#
loop_
_entity.id
_entity.type
_entity.pdbx_description
1 polymer ?
#
loop_
_entity_poly.entity_id
_entity_poly.type
_entity_poly.pdbx_seq_one_letter_code
_entity_poly.pdbx_strand_id
1 'polypeptide(L)'
;MIYVICPRCKRKIGSYEIECPFCEFPLQTYLHDSGIDDLKKKIMCTRCGKQSNGLTGAVDLKCDYCDIPMVQLMYNEQEFSKMYNDSLDGIAEKVMENLGIDILELERMIQRKDPRIMEEMTRIKGGNPYVIFLKQQFPSTFDINAFEGREAQEKREAEARLPRCPRCGSTDIGKWTASVGSVNTLYVRWNKCKNCGNKWK
;
A
#
# COMPACT_ATOMS: atom_id res chain seq x y z
N MET A 1 10.08 20.26 3.54
CA MET A 1 9.62 20.60 2.18
C MET A 1 8.74 19.48 1.68
N ILE A 2 7.45 19.75 1.42
CA ILE A 2 6.48 18.73 0.98
C ILE A 2 6.45 18.74 -0.54
N TYR A 3 6.51 17.56 -1.14
CA TYR A 3 6.42 17.37 -2.58
C TYR A 3 5.07 16.73 -2.94
N VAL A 4 4.58 17.02 -4.13
CA VAL A 4 3.36 16.43 -4.69
C VAL A 4 3.65 15.80 -6.04
N ILE A 5 2.83 14.83 -6.44
CA ILE A 5 2.83 14.28 -7.79
C ILE A 5 1.83 15.07 -8.62
N CYS A 6 2.31 15.73 -9.67
CA CYS A 6 1.45 16.49 -10.57
C CYS A 6 0.35 15.58 -11.15
N PRO A 7 -0.95 15.93 -10.99
CA PRO A 7 -2.06 15.12 -11.47
C PRO A 7 -2.01 14.80 -12.97
N ARG A 8 -1.45 15.73 -13.76
CA ARG A 8 -1.37 15.67 -15.22
C ARG A 8 -0.12 14.94 -15.71
N CYS A 9 1.08 15.47 -15.45
CA CYS A 9 2.33 14.91 -16.01
C CYS A 9 3.03 13.88 -15.11
N LYS A 10 2.49 13.59 -13.93
CA LYS A 10 3.01 12.63 -12.93
C LYS A 10 4.44 12.92 -12.43
N ARG A 11 4.99 14.11 -12.72
CA ARG A 11 6.27 14.55 -12.19
C ARG A 11 6.13 15.03 -10.75
N LYS A 12 7.16 14.75 -9.95
CA LYS A 12 7.30 15.26 -8.59
C LYS A 12 7.64 16.74 -8.64
N ILE A 13 6.85 17.56 -7.95
CA ILE A 13 7.00 19.03 -7.90
C ILE A 13 6.82 19.54 -6.46
N GLY A 14 7.25 20.76 -6.19
CA GLY A 14 7.01 21.42 -4.90
C GLY A 14 5.52 21.66 -4.68
N SER A 15 5.06 21.52 -3.43
CA SER A 15 3.66 21.83 -3.05
C SER A 15 3.32 23.32 -3.10
N TYR A 16 4.33 24.20 -3.10
CA TYR A 16 4.17 25.66 -3.14
C TYR A 16 4.10 26.23 -4.56
N GLU A 17 4.32 25.39 -5.59
CA GLU A 17 4.29 25.84 -6.98
C GLU A 17 2.87 26.32 -7.33
N ILE A 18 2.74 27.47 -8.00
CA ILE A 18 1.43 27.96 -8.49
C ILE A 18 0.92 27.02 -9.58
N GLU A 19 1.82 26.67 -10.51
CA GLU A 19 1.57 25.77 -11.62
C GLU A 19 2.69 24.73 -11.73
N CYS A 20 2.42 23.59 -12.36
CA CYS A 20 3.45 22.61 -12.64
C CYS A 20 4.46 23.16 -13.66
N PRO A 21 5.76 23.27 -13.32
CA PRO A 21 6.80 23.82 -14.21
C PRO A 21 7.07 22.99 -15.47
N PHE A 22 6.40 21.84 -15.63
CA PHE A 22 6.59 20.91 -16.75
C PHE A 22 5.39 20.77 -17.67
N CYS A 23 4.20 21.18 -17.23
CA CYS A 23 2.97 20.99 -18.01
C CYS A 23 1.89 22.05 -17.74
N GLU A 24 2.26 23.13 -17.04
CA GLU A 24 1.40 24.31 -16.79
C GLU A 24 0.07 23.90 -16.13
N PHE A 25 0.12 22.87 -15.29
CA PHE A 25 -1.05 22.41 -14.54
C PHE A 25 -1.27 23.36 -13.35
N PRO A 26 -2.46 23.98 -13.20
CA PRO A 26 -2.70 24.96 -12.14
C PRO A 26 -2.82 24.26 -10.78
N LEU A 27 -1.69 24.15 -10.06
CA LEU A 27 -1.57 23.32 -8.87
C LEU A 27 -2.32 23.91 -7.68
N GLN A 28 -2.14 25.20 -7.38
CA GLN A 28 -2.79 25.84 -6.22
C GLN A 28 -4.31 25.88 -6.39
N THR A 29 -4.78 26.20 -7.59
CA THR A 29 -6.21 26.14 -7.92
C THR A 29 -6.76 24.73 -7.72
N TYR A 30 -6.06 23.71 -8.22
CA TYR A 30 -6.49 22.32 -8.03
C TYR A 30 -6.54 21.89 -6.55
N LEU A 31 -5.55 22.29 -5.75
CA LEU A 31 -5.52 22.00 -4.31
C LEU A 31 -6.71 22.66 -3.60
N HIS A 32 -6.94 23.95 -3.87
CA HIS A 32 -8.06 24.70 -3.32
C HIS A 32 -9.41 24.09 -3.71
N ASP A 33 -9.63 23.82 -5.00
CA ASP A 33 -10.89 23.27 -5.52
C ASP A 33 -11.15 21.84 -5.01
N SER A 34 -10.08 21.10 -4.67
CA SER A 34 -10.17 19.77 -4.07
C SER A 34 -10.27 19.78 -2.54
N GLY A 35 -10.26 20.96 -1.90
CA GLY A 35 -10.30 21.08 -0.44
C GLY A 35 -9.05 20.54 0.27
N ILE A 36 -7.89 20.57 -0.39
CA ILE A 36 -6.61 20.11 0.15
C ILE A 36 -5.80 21.33 0.59
N ASP A 37 -5.82 21.61 1.89
CA ASP A 37 -5.13 22.76 2.51
C ASP A 37 -3.99 22.36 3.46
N ASP A 38 -3.98 21.11 3.93
CA ASP A 38 -2.99 20.56 4.86
C ASP A 38 -2.52 19.19 4.39
N LEU A 39 -1.40 19.19 3.65
CA LEU A 39 -0.75 17.99 3.13
C LEU A 39 -0.19 17.05 4.22
N LYS A 40 -0.28 17.40 5.51
CA LYS A 40 0.04 16.50 6.63
C LYS A 40 -1.15 15.65 7.07
N LYS A 41 -2.38 16.03 6.72
CA LYS A 41 -3.58 15.24 7.00
C LYS A 41 -3.65 14.01 6.09
N LYS A 42 -4.51 13.05 6.46
CA LYS A 42 -4.72 11.86 5.66
C LYS A 42 -5.36 12.26 4.34
N ILE A 43 -4.71 11.94 3.22
CA ILE A 43 -5.26 12.13 1.88
C ILE A 43 -5.48 10.75 1.26
N MET A 44 -6.70 10.49 0.75
CA MET A 44 -7.02 9.20 0.17
C MET A 44 -8.10 9.27 -0.92
N CYS A 45 -8.15 8.23 -1.74
CA CYS A 45 -9.24 7.98 -2.67
C CYS A 45 -10.41 7.38 -1.91
N THR A 46 -11.51 8.13 -1.78
CA THR A 46 -12.71 7.64 -1.08
C THR A 46 -13.45 6.57 -1.87
N ARG A 47 -13.13 6.38 -3.16
CA ARG A 47 -13.72 5.35 -4.01
C ARG A 47 -13.09 3.97 -3.84
N CYS A 48 -11.75 3.87 -3.96
CA CYS A 48 -11.04 2.59 -3.89
C CYS A 48 -10.18 2.41 -2.63
N GLY A 49 -10.23 3.35 -1.69
CA GLY A 49 -9.49 3.29 -0.43
C GLY A 49 -7.98 3.53 -0.54
N LYS A 50 -7.46 3.89 -1.73
CA LYS A 50 -6.03 4.13 -1.94
C LYS A 50 -5.55 5.33 -1.14
N GLN A 51 -4.52 5.15 -0.34
CA GLN A 51 -3.93 6.19 0.48
C GLN A 51 -2.84 6.93 -0.29
N SER A 52 -2.67 8.23 -0.01
CA SER A 52 -1.59 9.05 -0.55
C SER A 52 -0.34 8.95 0.34
N ASN A 53 0.85 8.81 -0.26
CA ASN A 53 2.12 8.53 0.43
C ASN A 53 2.74 9.75 1.17
N GLY A 54 1.93 10.60 1.80
CA GLY A 54 2.36 11.92 2.27
C GLY A 54 3.38 11.94 3.42
N LEU A 55 3.53 10.86 4.19
CA LEU A 55 4.44 10.83 5.34
C LEU A 55 5.90 10.53 4.99
N THR A 56 6.16 9.85 3.87
CA THR A 56 7.52 9.41 3.49
C THR A 56 7.86 9.68 2.02
N GLY A 57 6.91 10.19 1.24
CA GLY A 57 7.03 10.39 -0.20
C GLY A 57 6.38 11.68 -0.69
N ALA A 58 6.23 11.78 -2.00
CA ALA A 58 5.43 12.83 -2.61
C ALA A 58 3.94 12.48 -2.47
N VAL A 59 3.11 13.48 -2.20
CA VAL A 59 1.66 13.33 -2.07
C VAL A 59 1.04 13.16 -3.45
N ASP A 60 0.36 12.05 -3.67
CA ASP A 60 -0.53 11.85 -4.81
C ASP A 60 -1.82 12.67 -4.58
N LEU A 61 -2.11 13.61 -5.49
CA LEU A 61 -3.30 14.46 -5.45
C LEU A 61 -4.46 13.92 -6.32
N LYS A 62 -4.18 12.87 -7.10
CA LYS A 62 -5.13 12.17 -7.96
C LYS A 62 -4.89 10.67 -7.83
N CYS A 63 -5.94 9.90 -7.66
CA CYS A 63 -5.86 8.44 -7.65
C CYS A 63 -5.42 7.95 -9.03
N ASP A 64 -4.30 7.24 -9.08
CA ASP A 64 -3.79 6.61 -10.31
C ASP A 64 -4.67 5.46 -10.82
N TYR A 65 -5.42 4.80 -9.93
CA TYR A 65 -6.35 3.73 -10.29
C TYR A 65 -7.73 4.27 -10.71
N CYS A 66 -8.36 5.11 -9.89
CA CYS A 66 -9.72 5.62 -10.16
C CYS A 66 -9.74 6.83 -11.10
N ASP A 67 -8.59 7.47 -11.33
CA ASP A 67 -8.46 8.72 -12.08
C ASP A 67 -9.33 9.87 -11.55
N ILE A 68 -9.63 9.87 -10.24
CA ILE A 68 -10.36 10.94 -9.54
C ILE A 68 -9.44 11.72 -8.58
N PRO A 69 -9.78 12.96 -8.23
CA PRO A 69 -9.09 13.70 -7.17
C PRO A 69 -9.08 12.92 -5.86
N MET A 70 -7.94 12.98 -5.15
CA MET A 70 -7.88 12.48 -3.77
C MET A 70 -8.58 13.47 -2.85
N VAL A 71 -9.09 12.98 -1.72
CA VAL A 71 -9.77 13.80 -0.70
C VAL A 71 -8.91 13.88 0.55
N GLN A 72 -8.75 15.08 1.08
CA GLN A 72 -8.18 15.29 2.41
C GLN A 72 -9.24 15.00 3.47
N LEU A 73 -8.93 14.10 4.39
CA LEU A 73 -9.78 13.81 5.54
C LEU A 73 -9.54 14.82 6.66
N MET A 74 -10.49 14.90 7.59
CA MET A 74 -10.33 15.67 8.81
C MET A 74 -9.24 15.10 9.75
N TYR A 75 -8.92 13.81 9.59
CA TYR A 75 -8.02 13.06 10.46
C TYR A 75 -6.61 12.96 9.87
N ASN A 76 -5.62 12.87 10.74
CA ASN A 76 -4.27 12.46 10.36
C ASN A 76 -4.13 10.91 10.29
N GLU A 77 -2.96 10.43 9.89
CA GLU A 77 -2.66 9.00 9.78
C GLU A 77 -2.90 8.21 11.07
N GLN A 78 -2.49 8.78 12.20
CA GLN A 78 -2.57 8.12 13.51
C GLN A 78 -4.02 8.05 13.98
N GLU A 79 -4.76 9.14 13.84
CA GLU A 79 -6.19 9.20 14.15
C GLU A 79 -7.00 8.22 13.30
N PHE A 80 -6.73 8.17 11.98
CA PHE A 80 -7.40 7.23 11.09
C PHE A 80 -7.08 5.77 11.44
N SER A 81 -5.81 5.48 11.75
CA SER A 81 -5.38 4.14 12.19
C SER A 81 -6.04 3.75 13.51
N LYS A 82 -6.18 4.71 14.45
CA LYS A 82 -6.88 4.49 15.70
C LYS A 82 -8.36 4.18 15.45
N MET A 83 -9.06 4.94 14.60
CA MET A 83 -10.46 4.67 14.26
C MET A 83 -10.64 3.27 13.65
N TYR A 84 -9.72 2.84 12.80
CA TYR A 84 -9.74 1.48 12.27
C TYR A 84 -9.53 0.45 13.38
N ASN A 85 -8.53 0.62 14.24
CA ASN A 85 -8.27 -0.29 15.34
C ASN A 85 -9.44 -0.36 16.33
N ASP A 86 -10.05 0.77 16.67
CA ASP A 86 -11.25 0.86 17.51
C ASP A 86 -12.43 0.11 16.85
N SER A 87 -12.54 0.13 15.52
CA SER A 87 -13.53 -0.68 14.80
C SER A 87 -13.31 -2.19 14.91
N LEU A 88 -12.10 -2.60 15.31
CA LEU A 88 -11.70 -3.99 15.53
C LEU A 88 -11.76 -4.41 17.00
N ASP A 89 -12.26 -3.55 17.88
CA ASP A 89 -12.36 -3.85 19.31
C ASP A 89 -13.14 -5.15 19.57
N GLY A 90 -12.64 -5.96 20.51
CA GLY A 90 -13.15 -7.30 20.83
C GLY A 90 -12.97 -8.37 19.74
N ILE A 91 -12.45 -8.05 18.54
CA ILE A 91 -12.16 -9.09 17.53
C ILE A 91 -10.98 -9.97 17.96
N ALA A 92 -9.93 -9.37 18.52
CA ALA A 92 -8.74 -10.11 18.92
C ALA A 92 -9.08 -11.24 19.91
N GLU A 93 -9.96 -10.97 20.88
CA GLU A 93 -10.46 -11.96 21.83
C GLU A 93 -11.18 -13.11 21.13
N LYS A 94 -12.10 -12.79 20.21
CA LYS A 94 -12.82 -13.81 19.43
C LYS A 94 -11.90 -14.63 18.52
N VAL A 95 -10.86 -14.03 17.96
CA VAL A 95 -9.85 -14.75 17.17
C VAL A 95 -9.09 -15.72 18.06
N MET A 96 -8.67 -15.29 19.25
CA MET A 96 -7.99 -16.15 20.23
C MET A 96 -8.88 -17.32 20.65
N GLU A 97 -10.15 -17.06 20.97
CA GLU A 97 -11.14 -18.08 21.33
C GLU A 97 -11.36 -19.09 20.19
N ASN A 98 -11.59 -18.61 18.96
CA ASN A 98 -11.86 -19.47 17.80
C ASN A 98 -10.67 -20.36 17.41
N LEU A 99 -9.45 -19.85 17.56
CA LEU A 99 -8.23 -20.56 17.20
C LEU A 99 -7.65 -21.36 18.37
N GLY A 100 -8.17 -21.18 19.59
CA GLY A 100 -7.64 -21.80 20.81
C GLY A 100 -6.19 -21.38 21.11
N ILE A 101 -5.85 -20.11 20.85
CA ILE A 101 -4.50 -19.56 21.03
C ILE A 101 -4.49 -18.50 22.13
N ASP A 102 -3.33 -18.32 22.76
CA ASP A 102 -3.11 -17.22 23.70
C ASP A 102 -2.64 -15.94 22.99
N ILE A 103 -2.50 -14.85 23.77
CA ILE A 103 -2.09 -13.55 23.26
C ILE A 103 -0.67 -13.54 22.67
N LEU A 104 0.24 -14.35 23.21
CA LEU A 104 1.62 -14.43 22.73
C LEU A 104 1.68 -15.09 21.36
N GLU A 105 0.89 -16.16 21.14
CA GLU A 105 0.82 -16.80 19.84
C GLU A 105 0.03 -15.95 18.84
N LEU A 106 -1.01 -15.22 19.26
CA LEU A 106 -1.68 -14.23 18.41
C LEU A 106 -0.68 -13.18 17.90
N GLU A 107 0.12 -12.56 18.79
CA GLU A 107 1.13 -11.58 18.42
C GLU A 107 2.14 -12.15 17.43
N ARG A 108 2.60 -13.40 17.64
CA ARG A 108 3.51 -14.10 16.72
C ARG A 108 2.86 -14.33 15.36
N MET A 109 1.60 -14.75 15.33
CA MET A 109 0.86 -14.96 14.08
C MET A 109 0.70 -13.64 13.31
N ILE A 110 0.38 -12.54 14.01
CA ILE A 110 0.30 -11.19 13.41
C ILE A 110 1.67 -10.77 12.84
N GLN A 111 2.76 -10.94 13.60
CA GLN A 111 4.11 -10.59 13.15
C GLN A 111 4.54 -11.39 11.90
N ARG A 112 4.15 -12.66 11.83
CA ARG A 112 4.44 -13.55 10.69
C ARG A 112 3.47 -13.34 9.51
N LYS A 113 2.45 -12.50 9.68
CA LYS A 113 1.35 -12.30 8.72
C LYS A 113 0.64 -13.61 8.38
N ASP A 114 0.35 -14.41 9.41
CA ASP A 114 -0.36 -15.68 9.25
C ASP A 114 -1.76 -15.43 8.66
N PRO A 115 -2.09 -16.04 7.51
CA PRO A 115 -3.35 -15.78 6.82
C PRO A 115 -4.60 -16.15 7.65
N ARG A 116 -4.47 -17.09 8.59
CA ARG A 116 -5.57 -17.53 9.46
C ARG A 116 -6.15 -16.40 10.28
N ILE A 117 -5.32 -15.42 10.68
CA ILE A 117 -5.80 -14.25 11.40
C ILE A 117 -6.79 -13.46 10.54
N MET A 118 -6.44 -13.20 9.27
CA MET A 118 -7.29 -12.41 8.38
C MET A 118 -8.58 -13.17 8.00
N GLU A 119 -8.49 -14.49 7.84
CA GLU A 119 -9.63 -15.38 7.59
C GLU A 119 -10.63 -15.35 8.76
N GLU A 120 -10.14 -15.47 9.99
CA GLU A 120 -10.96 -15.41 11.20
C GLU A 120 -11.61 -14.04 11.38
N MET A 121 -10.85 -12.96 11.22
CA MET A 121 -11.40 -11.60 11.28
C MET A 121 -12.49 -11.38 10.22
N THR A 122 -12.28 -11.91 9.01
CA THR A 122 -13.26 -11.85 7.92
C THR A 122 -14.53 -12.62 8.29
N ARG A 123 -14.39 -13.80 8.91
CA ARG A 123 -15.53 -14.59 9.39
C ARG A 123 -16.31 -13.84 10.48
N ILE A 124 -15.61 -13.26 11.45
CA ILE A 124 -16.22 -12.53 12.58
C ILE A 124 -16.96 -11.27 12.12
N LYS A 125 -16.40 -10.52 11.15
CA LYS A 125 -17.01 -9.29 10.63
C LYS A 125 -17.97 -9.50 9.47
N GLY A 126 -18.05 -10.71 8.91
CA GLY A 126 -18.88 -11.01 7.74
C GLY A 126 -18.34 -10.45 6.42
N GLY A 127 -17.03 -10.22 6.33
CA GLY A 127 -16.36 -9.63 5.18
C GLY A 127 -15.01 -9.01 5.56
N ASN A 128 -14.25 -8.54 4.57
CA ASN A 128 -12.96 -7.90 4.83
C ASN A 128 -13.17 -6.70 5.79
N PRO A 129 -12.58 -6.72 7.00
CA PRO A 129 -12.79 -5.69 8.01
C PRO A 129 -12.42 -4.28 7.54
N TYR A 130 -11.36 -4.14 6.75
CA TYR A 130 -10.94 -2.85 6.21
C TYR A 130 -11.92 -2.33 5.14
N VAL A 131 -12.45 -3.22 4.30
CA VAL A 131 -13.49 -2.87 3.32
C VAL A 131 -14.77 -2.40 4.01
N ILE A 132 -15.20 -3.11 5.06
CA ILE A 132 -16.37 -2.74 5.86
C ILE A 132 -16.15 -1.37 6.52
N PHE A 133 -14.99 -1.16 7.12
CA PHE A 133 -14.61 0.12 7.73
C PHE A 133 -14.65 1.27 6.72
N LEU A 134 -14.03 1.11 5.54
CA LEU A 134 -14.06 2.14 4.50
C LEU A 134 -15.47 2.43 4.00
N LYS A 135 -16.31 1.41 3.84
CA LYS A 135 -17.72 1.59 3.47
C LYS A 135 -18.50 2.38 4.52
N GLN A 136 -18.19 2.19 5.80
CA GLN A 136 -18.80 2.97 6.89
C GLN A 136 -18.33 4.42 6.88
N GLN A 137 -17.04 4.67 6.61
CA GLN A 137 -16.49 6.03 6.55
C GLN A 137 -16.95 6.80 5.29
N PHE A 138 -17.15 6.10 4.17
CA PHE A 138 -17.44 6.69 2.87
C PHE A 138 -18.64 6.01 2.19
N PRO A 139 -19.85 6.04 2.79
CA PRO A 139 -20.99 5.26 2.33
C PRO A 139 -21.48 5.64 0.93
N SER A 140 -21.26 6.89 0.50
CA SER A 140 -21.72 7.42 -0.79
C SER A 140 -20.71 7.26 -1.93
N THR A 141 -19.41 7.18 -1.62
CA THR A 141 -18.35 7.20 -2.63
C THR A 141 -17.56 5.91 -2.72
N PHE A 142 -17.51 5.10 -1.65
CA PHE A 142 -16.76 3.86 -1.65
C PHE A 142 -17.40 2.79 -2.53
N ASP A 143 -16.59 2.20 -3.38
CA ASP A 143 -16.97 1.21 -4.37
C ASP A 143 -16.13 -0.05 -4.16
N ILE A 144 -16.77 -1.12 -3.69
CA ILE A 144 -16.10 -2.39 -3.37
C ILE A 144 -15.41 -2.94 -4.62
N ASN A 145 -16.03 -2.84 -5.80
CA ASN A 145 -15.43 -3.34 -7.04
C ASN A 145 -14.18 -2.54 -7.40
N ALA A 146 -14.19 -1.23 -7.15
CA ALA A 146 -13.01 -0.40 -7.36
C ALA A 146 -11.89 -0.72 -6.36
N PHE A 147 -12.22 -1.04 -5.10
CA PHE A 147 -11.25 -1.50 -4.11
C PHE A 147 -10.62 -2.83 -4.54
N GLU A 148 -11.43 -3.85 -4.82
CA GLU A 148 -10.97 -5.19 -5.21
C GLU A 148 -10.19 -5.15 -6.54
N GLY A 149 -10.68 -4.37 -7.51
CA GLY A 149 -10.02 -4.18 -8.79
C GLY A 149 -8.64 -3.54 -8.65
N ARG A 150 -8.49 -2.58 -7.73
CA ARG A 150 -7.19 -1.99 -7.38
C ARG A 150 -6.25 -3.03 -6.78
N GLU A 151 -6.69 -3.79 -5.78
CA GLU A 151 -5.85 -4.82 -5.15
C GLU A 151 -5.42 -5.90 -6.16
N ALA A 152 -6.33 -6.33 -7.04
CA ALA A 152 -6.01 -7.26 -8.11
C ALA A 152 -5.01 -6.70 -9.11
N GLN A 153 -5.07 -5.40 -9.43
CA GLN A 153 -4.07 -4.75 -10.27
C GLN A 153 -2.71 -4.67 -9.56
N GLU A 154 -2.66 -4.21 -8.31
CA GLU A 154 -1.43 -4.12 -7.52
C GLU A 154 -0.76 -5.49 -7.36
N LYS A 155 -1.54 -6.56 -7.15
CA LYS A 155 -1.05 -7.94 -7.09
C LYS A 155 -0.44 -8.38 -8.43
N ARG A 156 -1.12 -8.11 -9.56
CA ARG A 156 -0.59 -8.42 -10.90
C ARG A 156 0.68 -7.66 -11.22
N GLU A 157 0.76 -6.38 -10.87
CA GLU A 157 1.96 -5.57 -11.05
C GLU A 157 3.12 -6.04 -10.17
N ALA A 158 2.85 -6.39 -8.90
CA ALA A 158 3.86 -6.93 -7.99
C ALA A 158 4.40 -8.27 -8.51
N GLU A 159 3.54 -9.14 -9.02
CA GLU A 159 3.93 -10.42 -9.63
C GLU A 159 4.73 -10.20 -10.93
N ALA A 160 4.35 -9.22 -11.76
CA ALA A 160 5.08 -8.87 -12.97
C ALA A 160 6.48 -8.31 -12.69
N ARG A 161 6.70 -7.65 -11.55
CA ARG A 161 8.01 -7.14 -11.10
C ARG A 161 8.94 -8.24 -10.57
N LEU A 162 8.44 -9.44 -10.29
CA LEU A 162 9.29 -10.54 -9.85
C LEU A 162 10.27 -10.92 -10.97
N PRO A 163 11.57 -11.10 -10.65
CA PRO A 163 12.55 -11.50 -11.65
C PRO A 163 12.17 -12.86 -12.21
N ARG A 164 12.19 -12.98 -13.54
CA ARG A 164 11.95 -14.26 -14.22
C ARG A 164 13.28 -14.88 -14.61
N CYS A 165 13.40 -16.18 -14.41
CA CYS A 165 14.57 -16.93 -14.84
C CYS A 165 14.70 -16.82 -16.37
N PRO A 166 15.83 -16.31 -16.90
CA PRO A 166 15.99 -16.13 -18.35
C PRO A 166 16.01 -17.45 -19.14
N ARG A 167 16.20 -18.58 -18.45
CA ARG A 167 16.22 -19.92 -19.06
C ARG A 167 14.85 -20.61 -19.08
N CYS A 168 13.99 -20.37 -18.10
CA CYS A 168 12.75 -21.16 -17.93
C CYS A 168 11.51 -20.35 -17.51
N GLY A 169 11.62 -19.02 -17.38
CA GLY A 169 10.49 -18.15 -17.04
C GLY A 169 10.01 -18.21 -15.57
N SER A 170 10.53 -19.14 -14.76
CA SER A 170 10.16 -19.29 -13.35
C SER A 170 10.46 -18.01 -12.54
N THR A 171 9.56 -17.68 -11.61
CA THR A 171 9.68 -16.59 -10.64
C THR A 171 10.22 -17.06 -9.28
N ASP A 172 10.45 -18.36 -9.10
CA ASP A 172 11.05 -18.93 -7.87
C ASP A 172 12.58 -18.74 -7.87
N ILE A 173 12.98 -17.54 -7.47
CA ILE A 173 14.37 -17.07 -7.53
C ILE A 173 14.95 -16.98 -6.11
N GLY A 174 16.02 -17.73 -5.87
CA GLY A 174 16.87 -17.57 -4.69
C GLY A 174 17.91 -16.48 -4.93
N LYS A 175 18.12 -15.61 -3.93
CA LYS A 175 19.25 -14.68 -3.91
C LYS A 175 20.43 -15.37 -3.24
N TRP A 176 21.57 -15.39 -3.91
CA TRP A 176 22.82 -15.91 -3.38
C TRP A 176 23.88 -14.83 -3.40
N THR A 177 24.58 -14.67 -2.29
CA THR A 177 25.70 -13.74 -2.17
C THR A 177 26.97 -14.55 -2.02
N ALA A 178 27.99 -14.26 -2.83
CA ALA A 178 29.29 -14.88 -2.73
C ALA A 178 30.39 -13.84 -2.62
N SER A 179 31.37 -14.13 -1.77
CA SER A 179 32.62 -13.38 -1.71
C SER A 179 33.44 -13.67 -2.96
N VAL A 180 33.95 -12.62 -3.59
CA VAL A 180 34.84 -12.73 -4.74
C VAL A 180 36.16 -12.03 -4.37
N GLY A 181 37.17 -12.82 -4.02
CA GLY A 181 38.51 -12.34 -3.66
C GLY A 181 39.05 -12.93 -2.36
N SER A 182 40.37 -12.91 -2.19
CA SER A 182 41.09 -13.33 -0.98
C SER A 182 41.01 -12.29 0.15
N VAL A 183 40.40 -11.13 -0.10
CA VAL A 183 40.20 -10.04 0.87
C VAL A 183 38.70 -9.78 0.98
N ASN A 184 38.18 -9.91 2.21
CA ASN A 184 36.77 -10.14 2.58
C ASN A 184 35.78 -8.98 2.33
N THR A 185 35.87 -8.23 1.22
CA THR A 185 35.09 -6.99 1.03
C THR A 185 34.27 -6.88 -0.26
N LEU A 186 34.39 -7.82 -1.20
CA LEU A 186 33.58 -7.81 -2.45
C LEU A 186 32.55 -8.93 -2.45
N TYR A 187 31.29 -8.54 -2.22
CA TYR A 187 30.13 -9.44 -2.32
C TYR A 187 29.43 -9.24 -3.67
N VAL A 188 29.33 -10.31 -4.46
CA VAL A 188 28.52 -10.30 -5.68
C VAL A 188 27.19 -10.99 -5.39
N ARG A 189 26.09 -10.29 -5.67
CA ARG A 189 24.74 -10.87 -5.63
C ARG A 189 24.45 -11.54 -6.97
N TRP A 190 24.04 -12.79 -6.89
CA TRP A 190 23.57 -13.58 -8.03
C TRP A 190 22.16 -14.06 -7.75
N ASN A 191 21.35 -14.09 -8.79
CA ASN A 191 20.07 -14.77 -8.80
C ASN A 191 20.30 -16.23 -9.21
N LYS A 192 19.69 -17.17 -8.48
CA LYS A 192 19.66 -18.59 -8.83
C LYS A 192 18.21 -19.04 -8.95
N CYS A 193 17.83 -19.56 -10.11
CA CYS A 193 16.52 -20.18 -10.31
C CYS A 193 16.45 -21.49 -9.53
N LYS A 194 15.45 -21.65 -8.66
CA LYS A 194 15.26 -22.90 -7.92
C LYS A 194 14.68 -24.01 -8.80
N ASN A 195 13.94 -23.65 -9.86
CA ASN A 195 13.35 -24.63 -10.77
C ASN A 195 14.39 -25.30 -11.70
N CYS A 196 15.26 -24.52 -12.35
CA CYS A 196 16.21 -25.05 -13.35
C CYS A 196 17.69 -24.87 -13.00
N GLY A 197 18.00 -24.29 -11.83
CA GLY A 197 19.36 -24.09 -11.35
C GLY A 197 20.16 -22.96 -12.04
N ASN A 198 19.60 -22.31 -13.07
CA ASN A 198 20.28 -21.25 -13.81
C ASN A 198 20.71 -20.09 -12.90
N LYS A 199 21.92 -19.56 -13.10
CA LYS A 199 22.48 -18.44 -12.34
C LYS A 199 22.68 -17.23 -13.26
N TRP A 200 22.29 -16.04 -12.80
CA TRP A 200 22.53 -14.78 -13.51
C TRP A 200 22.72 -13.64 -12.52
N LYS A 201 23.23 -12.50 -12.98
CA LYS A 201 23.32 -11.27 -12.17
C LYS A 201 21.98 -10.53 -12.22
#